data_AF-A0A1M6XDV5-F1
#
_entry.id   AF-A0A1M6XDV5-F1
#
_cell.length_a   1.000
_cell.length_b   1.000
_cell.length_c   1.000
_cell.angle_alpha   90.00
_cell.angle_beta   90.00
_cell.angle_gamma   90.00
#
_symmetry.space_group_name_H-M   'P 1'
#
loop_
_entity.id
_entity.type
_entity.pdbx_description
1 polymer ?
#
loop_
_entity_poly.entity_id
_entity_poly.type
_entity_poly.pdbx_seq_one_letter_code
_entity_poly.pdbx_strand_id
1 'polypeptide(L)'
;MNIRILQSQKEYLVKCVLQERENLVQDIEKGKLFNNKWEIDITNDAADEIRDLCLEKLQTVGFDEKYKLSRQGKVLEDLIDVFYVSR
;
A
#
# COMPACT_ATOMS: atom_id res chain seq x y z
N MET A 1 -9.80 0.27 10.97
CA MET A 1 -10.15 0.77 9.62
C MET A 1 -10.04 -0.42 8.70
N ASN A 2 -11.14 -0.77 8.05
CA ASN A 2 -11.19 -1.93 7.15
C ASN A 2 -10.83 -1.50 5.73
N ILE A 3 -9.76 -2.09 5.20
CA ILE A 3 -9.20 -1.79 3.89
C ILE A 3 -9.18 -3.06 3.08
N ARG A 4 -9.41 -2.96 1.76
CA ARG A 4 -9.43 -4.11 0.85
C ARG A 4 -8.49 -3.86 -0.32
N ILE A 5 -7.43 -4.64 -0.41
CA ILE A 5 -6.46 -4.59 -1.52
C ILE A 5 -6.39 -5.93 -2.25
N LEU A 6 -5.85 -5.95 -3.46
CA LEU A 6 -5.57 -7.18 -4.19
C LEU A 6 -4.37 -7.92 -3.58
N GLN A 7 -4.31 -9.24 -3.75
CA GLN A 7 -3.16 -10.04 -3.31
C GLN A 7 -1.85 -9.54 -3.91
N SER A 8 -1.84 -9.22 -5.21
CA SER A 8 -0.65 -8.68 -5.88
C SER A 8 -0.21 -7.33 -5.29
N GLN A 9 -1.16 -6.50 -4.85
CA GLN A 9 -0.88 -5.24 -4.17
C GLN A 9 -0.33 -5.46 -2.77
N LYS A 10 -0.89 -6.42 -2.00
CA LYS A 10 -0.35 -6.82 -0.68
C LYS A 10 1.10 -7.28 -0.80
N GLU A 11 1.40 -8.15 -1.77
CA GLU A 11 2.76 -8.63 -1.99
C GLU A 11 3.72 -7.50 -2.35
N TYR A 12 3.29 -6.57 -3.20
CA TYR A 12 4.10 -5.40 -3.56
C TYR A 12 4.31 -4.48 -2.35
N LEU A 13 3.25 -4.19 -1.59
CA LEU A 13 3.30 -3.34 -0.40
C LEU A 13 4.30 -3.91 0.63
N VAL A 14 4.19 -5.20 0.96
CA VAL A 14 5.09 -5.84 1.93
C VAL A 14 6.53 -5.92 1.41
N LYS A 15 6.73 -6.27 0.14
CA LYS A 15 8.08 -6.49 -0.43
C LYS A 15 8.81 -5.22 -0.86
N CYS A 16 8.12 -4.14 -1.18
CA CYS A 16 8.73 -2.93 -1.77
C CYS A 16 8.55 -1.68 -0.91
N VAL A 17 7.48 -1.59 -0.11
CA VAL A 17 7.16 -0.40 0.69
C VAL A 17 7.50 -0.65 2.17
N LEU A 18 7.05 -1.78 2.72
CA LEU A 18 7.13 -2.06 4.17
C LEU A 18 8.37 -2.88 4.59
N GLN A 19 9.41 -2.96 3.75
CA GLN A 19 10.59 -3.80 4.01
C GLN A 19 11.26 -3.50 5.35
N GLU A 20 11.20 -2.26 5.82
CA GLU A 20 11.84 -1.79 7.06
C GLU A 20 10.84 -1.48 8.19
N ARG A 21 9.58 -1.96 8.07
CA ARG A 21 8.49 -1.69 9.02
C ARG A 21 7.79 -2.99 9.40
N GLU A 22 8.42 -3.80 10.24
CA GLU A 22 7.88 -5.09 10.70
C GLU A 22 6.49 -4.95 11.35
N ASN A 23 6.26 -3.89 12.13
CA ASN A 23 4.97 -3.64 12.77
C ASN A 23 3.83 -3.53 11.74
N LEU A 24 4.03 -2.70 10.70
CA LEU A 24 3.05 -2.54 9.63
C LEU A 24 2.87 -3.83 8.84
N VAL A 25 3.95 -4.57 8.57
CA VAL A 25 3.85 -5.88 7.90
C VAL A 25 2.96 -6.81 8.70
N GLN A 26 3.15 -6.90 10.01
CA GLN A 26 2.30 -7.73 10.87
C GLN A 26 0.84 -7.32 10.82
N ASP A 27 0.54 -6.01 10.81
CA ASP A 27 -0.84 -5.53 10.68
C ASP A 27 -1.46 -5.88 9.33
N ILE A 28 -0.68 -5.82 8.25
CA ILE A 28 -1.10 -6.29 6.93
C ILE A 28 -1.33 -7.81 6.93
N GLU A 29 -0.46 -8.60 7.56
CA GLU A 29 -0.54 -10.06 7.58
C GLU A 29 -1.64 -10.62 8.49
N LYS A 30 -2.06 -9.86 9.51
CA LYS A 30 -3.27 -10.17 10.32
C LYS A 30 -4.57 -10.08 9.52
N GLY A 31 -4.52 -9.51 8.32
CA GLY A 31 -5.64 -9.48 7.39
C GLY A 31 -6.12 -10.86 6.96
N LYS A 32 -7.23 -10.89 6.24
CA LYS A 32 -7.94 -12.11 5.84
C LYS A 32 -8.18 -12.06 4.33
N LEU A 33 -7.98 -13.17 3.65
CA LEU A 33 -8.40 -13.30 2.25
C LEU A 33 -9.91 -13.52 2.21
N PHE A 34 -10.65 -12.53 1.69
CA PHE A 34 -12.09 -12.60 1.50
C PHE A 34 -12.45 -12.25 0.05
N ASN A 35 -13.12 -13.17 -0.64
CA ASN A 35 -13.58 -12.99 -2.03
C ASN A 35 -12.49 -12.50 -2.99
N ASN A 36 -11.31 -13.15 -2.96
CA ASN A 36 -10.13 -12.82 -3.77
C ASN A 36 -9.52 -11.42 -3.52
N LYS A 37 -9.89 -10.78 -2.41
CA LYS A 37 -9.29 -9.54 -1.92
C LYS A 37 -8.74 -9.76 -0.51
N TRP A 38 -7.67 -9.07 -0.18
CA TRP A 38 -7.08 -9.08 1.15
C TRP A 38 -7.73 -7.96 1.97
N GLU A 39 -8.54 -8.35 2.95
CA GLU A 39 -9.19 -7.45 3.88
C GLU A 39 -8.33 -7.30 5.13
N ILE A 40 -7.99 -6.06 5.45
CA ILE A 40 -7.08 -5.70 6.53
C ILE A 40 -7.81 -4.77 7.48
N ASP A 41 -7.69 -5.01 8.78
CA ASP A 41 -8.11 -4.03 9.77
C ASP A 41 -6.89 -3.41 10.44
N ILE A 42 -6.67 -2.13 10.15
CA ILE A 42 -5.53 -1.35 10.66
C ILE A 42 -6.01 -0.04 11.28
N THR A 43 -5.20 0.62 12.10
CA THR A 43 -5.55 1.94 12.65
C THR A 43 -5.45 3.03 11.59
N ASN A 44 -6.11 4.17 11.80
CA ASN A 44 -5.96 5.33 10.91
C ASN A 44 -4.51 5.81 10.88
N ASP A 45 -3.81 5.77 12.02
CA ASP A 45 -2.39 6.12 12.13
C ASP A 45 -1.52 5.22 11.24
N ALA A 46 -1.75 3.90 11.27
CA ALA A 46 -1.07 2.96 10.41
C ALA A 46 -1.42 3.17 8.92
N ALA A 47 -2.68 3.50 8.60
CA ALA A 47 -3.10 3.79 7.24
C ALA A 47 -2.43 5.06 6.69
N ASP A 48 -2.35 6.13 7.48
CA ASP A 48 -1.63 7.36 7.14
C ASP A 48 -0.14 7.08 6.95
N GLU A 49 0.52 6.31 7.83
CA GLU A 49 1.93 5.94 7.70
C GLU A 49 2.19 5.14 6.41
N ILE A 50 1.34 4.14 6.12
CA ILE A 50 1.45 3.36 4.87
C ILE A 50 1.30 4.26 3.64
N ARG A 51 0.36 5.21 3.68
CA ARG A 51 0.13 6.15 2.59
C ARG A 51 1.35 7.05 2.37
N ASP A 52 1.94 7.56 3.43
CA ASP A 52 3.15 8.40 3.37
C ASP A 52 4.31 7.64 2.73
N LEU A 53 4.55 6.40 3.18
CA LEU A 53 5.57 5.51 2.59
C LEU A 53 5.30 5.22 1.11
N CYS A 54 4.03 5.04 0.72
CA CYS A 54 3.66 4.85 -0.69
C CYS A 54 3.94 6.11 -1.52
N LEU A 55 3.69 7.31 -0.98
CA LEU A 55 3.97 8.58 -1.63
C LEU A 55 5.49 8.79 -1.83
N GLU A 56 6.29 8.53 -0.80
CA GLU A 56 7.75 8.57 -0.90
C GLU A 56 8.27 7.60 -1.96
N LYS A 57 7.74 6.37 -1.98
CA LYS A 57 8.10 5.37 -2.98
C LYS A 57 7.67 5.78 -4.38
N LEU A 58 6.49 6.39 -4.53
CA LEU A 58 5.97 6.87 -5.82
C LEU A 58 6.90 7.93 -6.44
N GLN A 59 7.46 8.82 -5.62
CA GLN A 59 8.42 9.81 -6.11
C GLN A 59 9.72 9.18 -6.63
N THR A 60 10.11 8.02 -6.08
CA THR A 60 11.38 7.35 -6.41
C THR A 60 11.26 6.38 -7.58
N VAL A 61 10.17 5.60 -7.67
CA VAL A 61 9.99 4.53 -8.68
C VAL A 61 8.70 4.63 -9.48
N GLY A 62 7.88 5.65 -9.20
CA GLY A 62 6.57 5.82 -9.80
C GLY A 62 6.59 6.33 -11.23
N PHE A 63 7.71 6.92 -11.67
CA PHE A 63 7.84 7.51 -12.99
C PHE A 63 9.04 6.95 -13.73
N ASP A 64 8.85 6.71 -15.01
CA ASP A 64 9.91 6.38 -15.97
C ASP A 64 10.71 7.64 -16.35
N GLU A 65 11.83 7.48 -17.07
CA GLU A 65 12.67 8.58 -17.60
C GLU A 65 11.89 9.66 -18.37
N LYS A 66 10.72 9.32 -18.93
CA LYS A 66 9.82 10.26 -19.62
C LYS A 66 8.79 10.93 -18.71
N TYR A 67 8.96 10.86 -17.39
CA TYR A 67 7.99 11.28 -16.38
C TYR A 67 6.60 10.64 -16.58
N LYS A 68 6.57 9.45 -17.19
CA LYS A 68 5.34 8.68 -17.37
C LYS A 68 5.16 7.74 -16.21
N LEU A 69 3.95 7.70 -15.69
CA LEU A 69 3.58 6.80 -14.60
C LEU A 69 3.89 5.34 -14.99
N SER A 70 4.79 4.72 -14.24
CA SER A 70 5.23 3.35 -14.43
C SER A 70 4.16 2.38 -13.97
N ARG A 71 4.33 1.08 -14.28
CA ARG A 71 3.43 0.04 -13.73
C ARG A 71 3.48 0.01 -12.20
N GLN A 72 4.65 0.25 -11.62
CA GLN A 72 4.83 0.38 -10.18
C GLN A 72 4.15 1.64 -9.64
N GLY A 73 4.26 2.75 -10.37
CA GLY A 73 3.58 3.99 -10.04
C GLY A 73 2.06 3.84 -9.97
N LYS A 74 1.46 3.14 -10.95
CA LYS A 74 0.02 2.82 -10.92
C LYS A 74 -0.39 2.02 -9.69
N VAL A 75 0.41 1.03 -9.30
CA VAL A 75 0.13 0.23 -8.10
C VAL A 75 0.22 1.10 -6.85
N LEU A 76 1.21 1.98 -6.77
CA LEU A 76 1.38 2.90 -5.65
C LEU A 76 0.26 3.94 -5.56
N GLU A 77 -0.19 4.52 -6.67
CA GLU A 77 -1.34 5.44 -6.68
C GLU A 77 -2.62 4.75 -6.21
N ASP A 78 -2.88 3.53 -6.68
CA ASP A 78 -4.06 2.76 -6.23
C ASP A 78 -4.00 2.45 -4.73
N LEU A 79 -2.81 2.08 -4.23
CA LEU A 79 -2.59 1.89 -2.80
C LEU A 79 -2.82 3.20 -2.02
N ILE A 80 -2.28 4.33 -2.49
CA ILE A 80 -2.46 5.65 -1.85
C ILE A 80 -3.94 6.01 -1.75
N ASP A 81 -4.71 5.81 -2.81
CA ASP A 81 -6.15 6.04 -2.83
C ASP A 81 -6.87 5.14 -1.82
N VAL A 82 -6.52 3.85 -1.79
CA VAL A 82 -7.10 2.87 -0.87
C VAL A 82 -6.79 3.18 0.61
N PHE A 83 -5.58 3.67 0.90
CA PHE A 83 -5.17 4.10 2.24
C PHE A 83 -5.53 5.56 2.55
N TYR A 84 -6.18 6.27 1.63
CA TYR A 84 -6.63 7.63 1.88
C TYR A 84 -7.83 7.63 2.82
N VAL A 85 -7.57 7.87 4.10
CA VAL A 85 -8.62 8.09 5.09
C VAL A 85 -9.20 9.48 4.86
N SER A 86 -10.36 9.56 4.19
CA SER A 86 -11.15 10.79 4.19
C SER A 86 -11.66 10.99 5.62
N ARG A 87 -11.08 11.99 6.29
CA ARG A 87 -11.30 12.28 7.71
C ARG A 87 -12.69 12.85 7.99
#